data_AF-A0A9E4BTI4-F1
#
_entry.id   AF-A0A9E4BTI4-F1
#
_cell.length_a   1.000
_cell.length_b   1.000
_cell.length_c   1.000
_cell.angle_alpha   90.00
_cell.angle_beta   90.00
_cell.angle_gamma   90.00
#
_symmetry.space_group_name_H-M   'P 1'
#
loop_
_entity.id
_entity.type
_entity.pdbx_description
1 polymer ?
#
loop_
_entity_poly.entity_id
_entity_poly.type
_entity_poly.pdbx_seq_one_letter_code
_entity_poly.pdbx_strand_id
1 'polypeptide(L)'
;FISGPEFTREIVSALGRTPISTFGIELYRHPASRFWGGAPGFDLNFRMDFAPGALGTNASYLRSRVEAYRHFATLPGQTLSVGGRAGLILGSPPFFERFYLDGKNQLRGFERRAIGPEGGTEFVSIEGVYAIATRPIGRLYCFAEWAAIRRPVAAFHVRDSNGTYGIGALLFNRVDISYGLKRGTLIVKFHRFGGINLGL
;
A
#
# COMPACT_ATOMS: atom_id res chain seq x y z
N PHE A 1 -19.27 5.47 10.82
CA PHE A 1 -18.71 6.26 9.71
C PHE A 1 -19.84 6.57 8.74
N ILE A 2 -20.19 7.84 8.55
CA ILE A 2 -21.24 8.25 7.62
C ILE A 2 -20.54 8.67 6.32
N SER A 3 -20.79 7.96 5.23
CA SER A 3 -20.32 8.34 3.89
C SER A 3 -20.96 9.64 3.44
N GLY A 4 -20.22 10.47 2.72
CA GLY A 4 -20.75 11.71 2.15
C GLY A 4 -21.82 11.43 1.08
N PRO A 5 -22.80 12.35 0.89
CA PRO A 5 -23.91 12.16 -0.06
C PRO A 5 -23.47 12.02 -1.53
N GLU A 6 -22.28 12.51 -1.89
CA GLU A 6 -21.70 12.31 -3.23
C GLU A 6 -21.20 10.87 -3.43
N PHE A 7 -20.56 10.28 -2.42
CA PHE A 7 -20.07 8.90 -2.49
C PHE A 7 -21.21 7.89 -2.51
N THR A 8 -22.28 8.13 -1.75
CA THR A 8 -23.50 7.32 -1.81
C THR A 8 -24.12 7.36 -3.21
N ARG A 9 -24.18 8.54 -3.85
CA ARG A 9 -24.66 8.65 -5.25
C ARG A 9 -23.78 7.89 -6.23
N GLU A 10 -22.47 7.95 -6.05
CA GLU A 10 -21.53 7.19 -6.89
C GLU A 10 -21.73 5.67 -6.77
N ILE A 11 -21.90 5.15 -5.54
CA ILE A 11 -22.22 3.74 -5.31
C ILE A 11 -23.53 3.36 -6.02
N VAL A 12 -24.58 4.18 -5.86
CA VAL A 12 -25.88 3.94 -6.50
C VAL A 12 -25.76 3.97 -8.03
N SER A 13 -24.99 4.91 -8.58
CA SER A 13 -24.75 5.01 -10.03
C SER A 13 -23.97 3.83 -10.61
N ALA A 14 -23.19 3.15 -9.76
CA ALA A 14 -22.40 1.98 -10.11
C ALA A 14 -23.12 0.66 -9.82
N LEU A 15 -24.40 0.69 -9.41
CA LEU A 15 -25.21 -0.52 -9.25
C LEU A 15 -25.42 -1.18 -10.62
N GLY A 16 -24.86 -2.37 -10.80
CA GLY A 16 -24.93 -3.14 -12.05
C GLY A 16 -23.57 -3.68 -12.48
N ARG A 17 -23.42 -3.99 -13.77
CA ARG A 17 -22.14 -4.41 -14.37
C ARG A 17 -21.55 -3.24 -15.14
N THR A 18 -20.38 -2.76 -14.72
CA THR A 18 -19.59 -1.77 -15.47
C THR A 18 -18.46 -2.50 -16.18
N PRO A 19 -18.48 -2.65 -17.52
CA PRO A 19 -17.37 -3.25 -18.26
C PRO A 19 -16.14 -2.33 -18.17
N ILE A 20 -15.00 -2.92 -17.78
CA ILE A 20 -13.72 -2.22 -17.69
C ILE A 20 -12.64 -3.04 -18.36
N SER A 21 -12.02 -2.44 -19.36
CA SER A 21 -10.84 -2.93 -20.05
C SER A 21 -9.66 -2.02 -19.72
N THR A 22 -8.59 -2.60 -19.17
CA THR A 22 -7.37 -1.90 -18.76
C THR A 22 -6.14 -2.53 -19.40
N PHE A 23 -5.25 -1.69 -19.91
CA PHE A 23 -3.91 -2.06 -20.36
C PHE A 23 -2.88 -1.61 -19.31
N GLY A 24 -2.02 -2.51 -18.86
CA GLY A 24 -1.05 -2.24 -17.80
C GLY A 24 0.40 -2.44 -18.24
N ILE A 25 1.27 -1.53 -17.82
CA ILE A 25 2.73 -1.67 -17.89
C ILE A 25 3.26 -1.67 -16.45
N GLU A 26 4.12 -2.64 -16.13
CA GLU A 26 4.83 -2.70 -14.85
C GLU A 26 6.33 -2.81 -15.10
N LEU A 27 7.09 -1.89 -14.49
CA LEU A 27 8.54 -1.85 -14.50
C LEU A 27 9.01 -2.02 -13.07
N TYR A 28 9.77 -3.08 -12.80
CA TYR A 28 10.27 -3.35 -11.47
C TYR A 28 11.77 -3.63 -11.47
N ARG A 29 12.43 -3.21 -10.40
CA ARG A 29 13.82 -3.48 -10.08
C ARG A 29 13.91 -3.81 -8.60
N HIS A 30 14.23 -5.05 -8.27
CA HIS A 30 14.42 -5.54 -6.90
C HIS A 30 15.82 -6.13 -6.75
N PRO A 31 16.85 -5.32 -6.44
CA PRO A 31 18.19 -5.84 -6.16
C PRO A 31 18.25 -6.65 -4.86
N ALA A 32 17.29 -6.47 -3.92
CA ALA A 32 17.29 -7.19 -2.66
C ALA A 32 16.72 -8.62 -2.83
N SER A 33 17.60 -9.61 -2.92
CA SER A 33 17.26 -11.05 -2.96
C SER A 33 16.69 -11.61 -1.64
N ARG A 34 16.39 -10.76 -0.66
CA ARG A 34 15.92 -11.16 0.68
C ARG A 34 14.69 -10.35 1.06
N PHE A 35 13.65 -11.05 1.51
CA PHE A 35 12.49 -10.44 2.17
C PHE A 35 12.94 -9.35 3.15
N TRP A 36 12.34 -8.16 3.06
CA TRP A 36 12.59 -7.00 3.94
C TRP A 36 13.98 -6.37 3.85
N GLY A 37 14.52 -6.18 2.64
CA GLY A 37 15.73 -5.35 2.48
C GLY A 37 16.98 -5.95 3.13
N GLY A 38 17.06 -7.27 3.27
CA GLY A 38 18.17 -7.95 3.96
C GLY A 38 19.54 -7.84 3.27
N ALA A 39 19.64 -7.04 2.22
CA ALA A 39 20.85 -6.61 1.53
C ALA A 39 20.69 -5.12 1.16
N PRO A 40 21.75 -4.31 1.26
CA PRO A 40 21.73 -2.94 0.76
C PRO A 40 21.30 -2.89 -0.69
N GLY A 41 20.47 -1.92 -1.04
CA GLY A 41 19.89 -1.88 -2.37
C GLY A 41 18.85 -0.78 -2.54
N PHE A 42 18.36 -0.69 -3.77
CA PHE A 42 17.29 0.23 -4.14
C PHE A 42 16.22 -0.53 -4.92
N ASP A 43 15.06 -0.66 -4.30
CA ASP A 43 13.89 -1.27 -4.89
C ASP A 43 13.03 -0.19 -5.53
N LEU A 44 12.62 -0.42 -6.77
CA LEU A 44 11.71 0.46 -7.51
C LEU A 44 10.68 -0.39 -8.23
N ASN A 45 9.41 -0.08 -8.03
CA ASN A 45 8.32 -0.61 -8.84
C ASN A 45 7.48 0.57 -9.34
N PHE A 46 7.38 0.70 -10.65
CA PHE A 46 6.50 1.63 -11.32
C PHE A 46 5.45 0.85 -12.10
N ARG A 47 4.18 1.18 -11.89
CA ARG A 47 3.06 0.59 -12.59
C ARG A 47 2.18 1.67 -13.16
N MET A 48 1.73 1.47 -14.39
CA MET A 48 0.79 2.35 -15.07
C MET A 48 -0.30 1.49 -15.71
N ASP A 49 -1.55 1.75 -15.35
CA ASP A 49 -2.74 1.12 -15.89
C ASP A 49 -3.56 2.17 -16.65
N PHE A 50 -3.89 1.90 -17.91
CA PHE A 50 -4.64 2.78 -18.79
C PHE A 50 -5.96 2.13 -19.18
N ALA A 51 -7.07 2.82 -18.91
CA ALA A 51 -8.42 2.41 -19.28
C ALA A 51 -8.97 3.38 -20.34
N PRO A 52 -8.82 3.10 -21.64
CA PRO A 52 -9.36 3.95 -22.69
C PRO A 52 -10.87 3.73 -22.88
N GLY A 53 -11.62 4.83 -23.04
CA GLY A 53 -13.05 4.75 -23.39
C GLY A 53 -13.33 4.04 -24.72
N ALA A 54 -12.38 4.06 -25.66
CA ALA A 54 -12.49 3.42 -26.97
C ALA A 54 -12.57 1.87 -26.92
N LEU A 55 -12.21 1.24 -25.79
CA LEU A 55 -12.27 -0.22 -25.60
C LEU A 55 -13.60 -0.69 -24.96
N GLY A 56 -14.66 0.11 -25.06
CA GLY A 56 -15.97 -0.20 -24.47
C GLY A 56 -16.02 -0.03 -22.95
N THR A 57 -15.04 0.68 -22.38
CA THR A 57 -14.99 1.00 -20.95
C THR A 57 -15.82 2.26 -20.68
N ASN A 58 -16.74 2.20 -19.71
CA ASN A 58 -17.57 3.36 -19.32
C ASN A 58 -16.81 4.44 -18.52
N ALA A 59 -15.52 4.23 -18.26
CA ALA A 59 -14.66 5.11 -17.49
C ALA A 59 -13.29 5.27 -18.17
N SER A 60 -12.91 6.51 -18.49
CA SER A 60 -11.61 6.81 -19.07
C SER A 60 -10.67 7.32 -17.98
N TYR A 61 -9.62 6.57 -17.68
CA TYR A 61 -8.64 6.97 -16.68
C TYR A 61 -7.24 6.40 -16.94
N LEU A 62 -6.25 7.09 -16.39
CA LEU A 62 -4.86 6.65 -16.31
C LEU A 62 -4.46 6.59 -14.84
N ARG A 63 -4.08 5.41 -14.37
CA ARG A 63 -3.64 5.16 -13.00
C ARG A 63 -2.15 4.89 -13.00
N SER A 64 -1.37 5.70 -12.29
CA SER A 64 0.05 5.45 -12.07
C SER A 64 0.33 5.21 -10.59
N ARG A 65 1.27 4.31 -10.32
CA ARG A 65 1.78 4.00 -8.99
C ARG A 65 3.29 3.87 -9.07
N VAL A 66 3.95 4.44 -8.06
CA VAL A 66 5.37 4.23 -7.82
C VAL A 66 5.56 3.74 -6.39
N GLU A 67 6.49 2.82 -6.23
CA GLU A 67 6.94 2.26 -4.97
C GLU A 67 8.47 2.29 -5.00
N ALA A 68 9.09 2.94 -4.02
CA ALA A 68 10.53 3.13 -3.99
C ALA A 68 11.06 2.96 -2.57
N TYR A 69 12.05 2.09 -2.40
CA TYR A 69 12.71 1.86 -1.11
C TYR A 69 14.21 1.82 -1.28
N ARG A 70 14.90 2.44 -0.31
CA ARG A 70 16.35 2.37 -0.18
C ARG A 70 16.69 1.62 1.10
N HIS A 71 17.56 0.64 0.99
CA HIS A 71 18.05 -0.19 2.08
C HIS A 71 19.53 0.11 2.33
N PHE A 72 19.86 0.48 3.56
CA PHE A 72 21.21 0.78 4.02
C PHE A 72 21.63 -0.28 5.04
N ALA A 73 22.80 -0.88 4.84
CA ALA A 73 23.45 -1.61 5.93
C ALA A 73 24.11 -0.59 6.86
N THR A 74 23.71 -0.59 8.12
CA THR A 74 24.27 0.32 9.14
C THR A 74 25.44 -0.34 9.86
N LEU A 75 25.21 -1.54 10.40
CA LEU A 75 26.18 -2.40 11.07
C LEU A 75 25.98 -3.85 10.61
N PRO A 76 26.93 -4.77 10.88
CA PRO A 76 26.75 -6.18 10.58
C PRO A 76 25.43 -6.73 11.15
N GLY A 77 24.56 -7.22 10.27
CA GLY A 77 23.24 -7.76 10.65
C GLY A 77 22.16 -6.70 10.90
N GLN A 78 22.43 -5.42 10.70
CA GLN A 78 21.45 -4.34 10.87
C GLN A 78 21.12 -3.67 9.53
N THR A 79 19.88 -3.23 9.36
CA THR A 79 19.42 -2.58 8.12
C THR A 79 18.45 -1.45 8.44
N LEU A 80 18.70 -0.29 7.87
CA LEU A 80 17.74 0.81 7.79
C LEU A 80 17.11 0.82 6.40
N SER A 81 15.79 0.76 6.34
CA SER A 81 15.00 0.87 5.12
C SER A 81 14.17 2.13 5.18
N VAL A 82 14.25 2.96 4.15
CA VAL A 82 13.42 4.16 4.01
C VAL A 82 12.81 4.16 2.63
N GLY A 83 11.53 4.44 2.54
CA GLY A 83 10.85 4.47 1.26
C GLY A 83 9.40 4.85 1.38
N GLY A 84 8.67 4.54 0.33
CA GLY A 84 7.28 4.90 0.26
C GLY A 84 6.63 4.49 -1.04
N ARG A 85 5.35 4.79 -1.10
CA ARG A 85 4.50 4.55 -2.26
C ARG A 85 3.71 5.80 -2.56
N ALA A 86 3.55 6.11 -3.83
CA ALA A 86 2.67 7.16 -4.28
C ALA A 86 1.85 6.68 -5.47
N GLY A 87 0.72 7.34 -5.71
CA GLY A 87 -0.05 7.09 -6.90
C GLY A 87 -0.96 8.25 -7.26
N LEU A 88 -1.23 8.34 -8.54
CA LEU A 88 -2.06 9.37 -9.16
C LEU A 88 -3.02 8.69 -10.14
N ILE A 89 -4.26 9.16 -10.17
CA ILE A 89 -5.25 8.81 -11.18
C ILE A 89 -5.66 10.09 -11.89
N LEU A 90 -5.49 10.10 -13.20
CA LEU A 90 -6.01 11.13 -14.09
C LEU A 90 -7.27 10.63 -14.78
N GLY A 91 -8.26 11.50 -14.96
CA GLY A 91 -9.56 11.14 -15.55
C GLY A 91 -10.62 10.85 -14.50
N SER A 92 -11.62 10.06 -14.88
CA SER A 92 -12.80 9.79 -14.04
C SER A 92 -12.89 8.31 -13.69
N PRO A 93 -12.06 7.82 -12.75
CA PRO A 93 -12.13 6.42 -12.32
C PRO A 93 -13.44 6.17 -11.55
N PRO A 94 -14.05 4.99 -11.70
CA PRO A 94 -15.11 4.57 -10.78
C PRO A 94 -14.53 4.41 -9.37
N PHE A 95 -15.36 4.52 -8.33
CA PHE A 95 -14.88 4.49 -6.95
C PHE A 95 -13.98 3.30 -6.63
N PHE A 96 -14.31 2.10 -7.10
CA PHE A 96 -13.55 0.89 -6.80
C PHE A 96 -12.16 0.82 -7.46
N GLU A 97 -11.87 1.70 -8.43
CA GLU A 97 -10.52 1.86 -9.02
C GLU A 97 -9.65 2.87 -8.28
N ARG A 98 -10.22 3.61 -7.32
CA ARG A 98 -9.48 4.59 -6.51
C ARG A 98 -8.39 3.95 -5.66
N PHE A 99 -7.50 4.78 -5.15
CA PHE A 99 -6.54 4.35 -4.15
C PHE A 99 -7.20 4.28 -2.78
N TYR A 100 -6.97 3.16 -2.09
CA TYR A 100 -7.38 2.90 -0.73
C TYR A 100 -6.15 2.51 0.10
N LEU A 101 -6.10 2.95 1.37
CA LEU A 101 -5.13 2.44 2.34
C LEU A 101 -5.62 1.09 2.87
N ASP A 102 -5.46 0.08 2.02
CA ASP A 102 -5.84 -1.31 2.22
C ASP A 102 -4.80 -2.24 1.55
N GLY A 103 -4.80 -3.50 1.96
CA GLY A 103 -3.89 -4.54 1.47
C GLY A 103 -2.44 -4.10 1.63
N LYS A 104 -1.72 -4.02 0.52
CA LYS A 104 -0.31 -3.60 0.53
C LYS A 104 -0.11 -2.16 1.04
N ASN A 105 -1.04 -1.24 0.79
CA ASN A 105 -0.89 0.18 1.17
C ASN A 105 -1.40 0.49 2.59
N GLN A 106 -1.88 -0.54 3.30
CA GLN A 106 -2.40 -0.37 4.65
C GLN A 106 -1.27 -0.10 5.63
N LEU A 107 -1.44 0.96 6.43
CA LEU A 107 -0.54 1.25 7.53
C LEU A 107 -0.70 0.22 8.66
N ARG A 108 0.41 -0.16 9.28
CA ARG A 108 0.42 -1.08 10.42
C ARG A 108 -0.35 -0.47 11.60
N GLY A 109 -1.38 -1.19 12.04
CA GLY A 109 -2.15 -0.87 13.25
C GLY A 109 -3.40 -0.06 12.95
N PHE A 110 -3.65 0.23 11.67
CA PHE A 110 -4.91 0.78 11.20
C PHE A 110 -5.83 -0.33 10.70
N GLU A 111 -7.12 -0.16 10.93
CA GLU A 111 -8.14 -0.96 10.25
C GLU A 111 -8.12 -0.67 8.73
N ARG A 112 -8.66 -1.60 7.96
CA ARG A 112 -8.78 -1.45 6.51
C ARG A 112 -9.58 -0.20 6.18
N ARG A 113 -9.04 0.65 5.29
CA ARG A 113 -9.71 1.86 4.79
C ARG A 113 -10.09 2.84 5.91
N ALA A 114 -9.40 2.80 7.05
CA ALA A 114 -9.64 3.73 8.16
C ALA A 114 -9.24 5.18 7.84
N ILE A 115 -8.33 5.37 6.88
CA ILE A 115 -7.91 6.67 6.34
C ILE A 115 -8.43 6.74 4.90
N GLY A 116 -9.21 7.75 4.58
CA GLY A 116 -9.84 7.92 3.27
C GLY A 116 -10.74 6.74 2.89
N PRO A 117 -11.80 6.44 3.67
CA PRO A 117 -12.66 5.26 3.45
C PRO A 117 -13.32 5.21 2.07
N GLU A 118 -13.50 6.37 1.45
CA GLU A 118 -14.11 6.54 0.12
C GLU A 118 -13.07 6.50 -1.03
N GLY A 119 -11.80 6.32 -0.68
CA GLY A 119 -10.66 6.30 -1.58
C GLY A 119 -10.30 7.68 -2.14
N GLY A 120 -9.21 7.75 -2.90
CA GLY A 120 -8.80 8.97 -3.58
C GLY A 120 -8.11 8.73 -4.91
N THR A 121 -8.00 9.81 -5.69
CA THR A 121 -7.26 9.82 -6.95
C THR A 121 -5.77 10.04 -6.73
N GLU A 122 -5.39 10.55 -5.56
CA GLU A 122 -4.00 10.71 -5.15
C GLU A 122 -3.79 9.98 -3.82
N PHE A 123 -2.67 9.26 -3.69
CA PHE A 123 -2.22 8.79 -2.39
C PHE A 123 -0.71 8.88 -2.27
N VAL A 124 -0.24 9.03 -1.04
CA VAL A 124 1.16 8.90 -0.67
C VAL A 124 1.26 8.14 0.65
N SER A 125 2.28 7.30 0.77
CA SER A 125 2.68 6.65 2.01
C SER A 125 4.19 6.68 2.11
N ILE A 126 4.71 6.91 3.30
CA ILE A 126 6.13 6.87 3.62
C ILE A 126 6.34 5.90 4.78
N GLU A 127 7.47 5.22 4.75
CA GLU A 127 7.83 4.21 5.73
C GLU A 127 9.34 4.28 6.02
N GLY A 128 9.67 4.22 7.30
CA GLY A 128 11.00 3.90 7.80
C GLY A 128 10.94 2.62 8.63
N VAL A 129 11.85 1.68 8.37
CA VAL A 129 12.01 0.45 9.14
C VAL A 129 13.48 0.25 9.49
N TYR A 130 13.78 0.06 10.77
CA TYR A 130 15.11 -0.32 11.22
C TYR A 130 15.05 -1.73 11.80
N ALA A 131 15.86 -2.64 11.26
CA ALA A 131 15.82 -4.06 11.57
C ALA A 131 17.19 -4.59 12.01
N ILE A 132 17.16 -5.52 12.96
CA ILE A 132 18.31 -6.26 13.49
C ILE A 132 18.07 -7.74 13.24
N ALA A 133 19.01 -8.41 12.58
CA ALA A 133 18.97 -9.84 12.31
C ALA A 133 19.26 -10.64 13.58
N THR A 134 18.33 -11.49 13.97
CA THR A 134 18.44 -12.43 15.09
C THR A 134 18.54 -13.84 14.52
N ARG A 135 19.68 -14.20 13.95
CA ARG A 135 19.89 -15.55 13.37
C ARG A 135 19.90 -16.61 14.49
N PRO A 136 19.28 -17.79 14.30
CA PRO A 136 18.57 -18.26 13.10
C PRO A 136 17.08 -17.84 13.03
N ILE A 137 16.56 -17.22 14.10
CA ILE A 137 15.15 -17.02 14.38
C ILE A 137 14.48 -16.03 13.42
N GLY A 138 15.18 -14.98 12.96
CA GLY A 138 14.61 -14.01 12.02
C GLY A 138 15.14 -12.59 12.24
N ARG A 139 14.25 -11.62 12.44
CA ARG A 139 14.60 -10.21 12.66
C ARG A 139 13.69 -9.55 13.70
N LEU A 140 14.26 -8.66 14.49
CA LEU A 140 13.52 -7.66 15.27
C LEU A 140 13.59 -6.33 14.53
N TYR A 141 12.54 -5.52 14.62
CA TYR A 141 12.53 -4.23 13.94
C TYR A 141 11.67 -3.19 14.69
N CYS A 142 11.95 -1.93 14.43
CA CYS A 142 11.03 -0.83 14.69
C CYS A 142 10.62 -0.16 13.38
N PHE A 143 9.48 0.51 13.39
CA PHE A 143 8.93 1.15 12.21
C PHE A 143 8.24 2.47 12.53
N ALA A 144 8.19 3.36 11.54
CA ALA A 144 7.37 4.55 11.52
C ALA A 144 6.78 4.70 10.11
N GLU A 145 5.48 4.97 10.04
CA GLU A 145 4.75 5.12 8.80
C GLU A 145 3.79 6.30 8.86
N TRP A 146 3.57 6.91 7.71
CA TRP A 146 2.56 7.93 7.52
C TRP A 146 1.97 7.80 6.12
N ALA A 147 0.70 8.11 5.97
CA ALA A 147 0.06 8.15 4.67
C ALA A 147 -1.01 9.23 4.58
N ALA A 148 -1.25 9.68 3.35
CA ALA A 148 -2.34 10.57 3.01
C ALA A 148 -3.05 10.08 1.74
N ILE A 149 -4.36 10.27 1.72
CA ILE A 149 -5.20 10.14 0.54
C ILE A 149 -5.82 11.51 0.25
N ARG A 150 -5.88 11.88 -1.03
CA ARG A 150 -6.56 13.07 -1.50
C ARG A 150 -7.55 12.72 -2.61
N ARG A 151 -8.70 13.37 -2.57
CA ARG A 151 -9.77 13.21 -3.57
C ARG A 151 -10.37 14.58 -3.94
N PRO A 152 -10.55 14.88 -5.22
CA PRO A 152 -11.39 16.00 -5.65
C PRO A 152 -12.88 15.68 -5.42
N VAL A 153 -13.62 16.60 -4.82
CA VAL A 153 -15.08 16.54 -4.65
C VAL A 153 -15.65 17.90 -5.07
N ALA A 154 -16.31 17.94 -6.24
CA ALA A 154 -16.72 19.19 -6.87
C ALA A 154 -15.55 20.19 -6.98
N ALA A 155 -15.69 21.41 -6.44
CA ALA A 155 -14.65 22.45 -6.44
C ALA A 155 -13.62 22.30 -5.29
N PHE A 156 -13.78 21.32 -4.39
CA PHE A 156 -12.97 21.17 -3.18
C PHE A 156 -12.07 19.93 -3.24
N HIS A 157 -11.01 19.93 -2.43
CA HIS A 157 -10.18 18.75 -2.23
C HIS A 157 -10.33 18.26 -0.80
N VAL A 158 -10.76 17.00 -0.65
CA VAL A 158 -10.77 16.31 0.64
C VAL A 158 -9.44 15.59 0.79
N ARG A 159 -8.77 15.83 1.92
CA ARG A 159 -7.52 15.16 2.31
C ARG A 159 -7.73 14.48 3.65
N ASP A 160 -7.36 13.21 3.72
CA ASP A 160 -7.27 12.46 4.97
C ASP A 160 -5.84 11.92 5.12
N SER A 161 -5.28 12.00 6.32
CA SER A 161 -3.92 11.54 6.56
C SER A 161 -3.72 11.12 8.01
N ASN A 162 -2.89 10.11 8.22
CA ASN A 162 -2.51 9.68 9.56
C ASN A 162 -1.21 8.87 9.52
N GLY A 163 -0.66 8.58 10.69
CA GLY A 163 0.57 7.81 10.85
C GLY A 163 0.61 7.03 12.16
N THR A 164 1.56 6.12 12.23
CA THR A 164 1.79 5.14 13.29
C THR A 164 3.26 4.82 13.39
N TYR A 165 3.68 4.29 14.52
CA TYR A 165 5.02 3.77 14.74
C TYR A 165 4.93 2.62 15.74
N GLY A 166 5.94 1.76 15.74
CA GLY A 166 5.89 0.57 16.55
C GLY A 166 7.12 -0.30 16.44
N ILE A 167 6.97 -1.52 16.95
CA ILE A 167 7.98 -2.56 16.96
C ILE A 167 7.42 -3.84 16.37
N GLY A 168 8.28 -4.73 15.94
CA GLY A 168 7.86 -6.04 15.48
C GLY A 168 8.99 -7.05 15.37
N ALA A 169 8.59 -8.27 15.06
CA ALA A 169 9.46 -9.40 14.85
C ALA A 169 9.01 -10.15 13.59
N LEU A 170 9.95 -10.38 12.68
CA LEU A 170 9.78 -11.30 11.57
C LEU A 170 10.42 -12.63 11.96
N LEU A 171 9.61 -13.62 12.29
CA LEU A 171 10.05 -14.95 12.69
C LEU A 171 10.11 -15.87 11.47
N PHE A 172 11.20 -16.62 11.36
CA PHE A 172 11.49 -17.60 10.30
C PHE A 172 11.36 -17.04 8.88
N ASN A 173 11.52 -15.72 8.72
CA ASN A 173 11.24 -14.96 7.50
C ASN A 173 9.81 -15.17 6.94
N ARG A 174 8.83 -15.52 7.80
CA ARG A 174 7.48 -15.95 7.39
C ARG A 174 6.36 -15.36 8.22
N VAL A 175 6.55 -15.21 9.53
CA VAL A 175 5.53 -14.70 10.44
C VAL A 175 5.96 -13.31 10.89
N ASP A 176 5.25 -12.30 10.42
CA ASP A 176 5.47 -10.91 10.83
C ASP A 176 4.49 -10.54 11.93
N ILE A 177 5.02 -10.25 13.12
CA ILE A 177 4.26 -9.79 14.27
C ILE A 177 4.67 -8.34 14.52
N SER A 178 3.74 -7.40 14.44
CA SER A 178 3.98 -5.98 14.74
C SER A 178 2.99 -5.43 15.75
N TYR A 179 3.46 -4.51 16.58
CA TYR A 179 2.65 -3.79 17.54
C TYR A 179 2.79 -2.28 17.30
N GLY A 180 1.68 -1.61 16.99
CA GLY A 180 1.62 -0.17 16.79
C GLY A 180 1.42 0.56 18.11
N LEU A 181 2.46 1.25 18.61
CA LEU A 181 2.47 1.89 19.92
C LEU A 181 1.43 3.00 20.06
N LYS A 182 1.26 3.82 19.01
CA LYS A 182 0.29 4.94 19.02
C LYS A 182 -1.17 4.47 19.11
N ARG A 183 -1.48 3.28 18.59
CA ARG A 183 -2.85 2.77 18.48
C ARG A 183 -3.16 1.60 19.42
N GLY A 184 -2.15 0.99 20.03
CA GLY A 184 -2.31 -0.20 20.87
C GLY A 184 -2.70 -1.45 20.07
N THR A 185 -2.41 -1.49 18.77
CA THR A 185 -2.88 -2.55 17.87
C THR A 185 -1.80 -3.60 17.64
N LEU A 186 -2.11 -4.86 17.92
CA LEU A 186 -1.29 -6.02 17.53
C LEU A 186 -1.70 -6.51 16.13
N ILE A 187 -0.71 -6.82 15.31
CA ILE A 187 -0.87 -7.24 13.92
C ILE A 187 -0.06 -8.52 13.75
N VAL A 188 -0.68 -9.53 13.15
CA VAL A 188 -0.01 -10.76 12.74
C VAL A 188 -0.26 -10.96 11.26
N LYS A 189 0.83 -11.01 10.48
CA LYS A 189 0.82 -11.27 9.04
C LYS A 189 1.60 -12.55 8.76
N PHE A 190 0.95 -13.47 8.05
CA PHE A 190 1.60 -14.69 7.54
C PHE A 190 1.99 -14.46 6.08
N HIS A 191 3.26 -14.67 5.76
CA HIS A 191 3.74 -14.70 4.38
C HIS A 191 3.59 -16.12 3.80
N ARG A 192 3.17 -16.23 2.53
CA ARG A 192 2.89 -17.53 1.88
C ARG A 192 4.11 -18.46 1.93
N PHE A 193 3.84 -19.73 2.25
CA PHE A 193 4.77 -20.83 2.02
C PHE A 193 5.01 -20.95 0.51
N GLY A 194 6.25 -21.10 0.08
CA GLY A 194 6.55 -21.41 -1.31
C GLY A 194 5.70 -22.58 -1.79
N GLY A 195 4.84 -22.33 -2.77
CA GLY A 195 4.30 -23.35 -3.67
C GLY A 195 3.22 -24.33 -3.16
N ILE A 196 2.70 -24.24 -1.94
CA ILE A 196 1.60 -25.14 -1.51
C ILE A 196 0.35 -24.31 -1.16
N ASN A 197 -0.60 -24.29 -2.10
CA ASN A 197 -1.99 -23.94 -1.85
C ASN A 197 -2.65 -25.12 -1.12
N LEU A 198 -2.80 -25.01 0.20
CA LEU A 198 -3.87 -25.74 0.90
C LEU A 198 -4.99 -24.73 1.13
N GLY A 199 -5.86 -24.62 0.13
CA GLY A 199 -7.18 -24.04 0.31
C GLY A 199 -8.14 -25.14 0.74
N LEU A 200 -8.79 -24.93 1.87
CA LEU A 200 -10.18 -25.37 2.07
C LEU A 200 -11.05 -24.12 1.90
#